data_AF-A0A956VCR3-F1
#
_entry.id   AF-A0A956VCR3-F1
#
_cell.length_a   1.000
_cell.length_b   1.000
_cell.length_c   1.000
_cell.angle_alpha   90.00
_cell.angle_beta   90.00
_cell.angle_gamma   90.00
#
_symmetry.space_group_name_H-M   'P 1'
#
loop_
_entity.id
_entity.type
_entity.pdbx_description
1 polymer ?
#
loop_
_entity_poly.entity_id
_entity_poly.type
_entity_poly.pdbx_seq_one_letter_code
_entity_poly.pdbx_strand_id
1 'polypeptide(L)'
;NTSPFAEVVQVGQELPDGSLAQTNYVWLAPFYKRNLIQGAMRSVDHAFHLRLKKPISKALYPLLETGWFASGQTVWKKRYSSLCEELLLSQHKSPSEITRQLSPALNELKDQGYLKSWQLHPSADQQDYVLSFFPGAYYFSVQKELSKKREQAKLLAKGKSEVILTDKQELLLSDILDLCQDPKSRAGYRKVIQTYPQSLVYMALSETKDAYLMGRIKKNTGAYFMDTIKRLKHYHQQHQN
;
A
#
# COMPACT_ATOMS: atom_id res chain seq x y z
N ASN A 1 -3.74 -14.60 -9.47
CA ASN A 1 -4.46 -13.45 -10.05
C ASN A 1 -5.22 -12.78 -8.91
N THR A 2 -4.63 -11.79 -8.25
CA THR A 2 -5.22 -11.19 -7.04
C THR A 2 -5.90 -9.88 -7.43
N SER A 3 -7.23 -9.92 -7.57
CA SER A 3 -8.02 -8.73 -7.89
C SER A 3 -7.74 -7.62 -6.87
N PRO A 4 -7.62 -6.34 -7.29
CA PRO A 4 -7.51 -5.22 -6.36
C PRO A 4 -8.80 -4.94 -5.58
N PHE A 5 -9.91 -5.57 -5.98
CA PHE A 5 -11.23 -5.37 -5.41
C PHE A 5 -11.68 -6.61 -4.62
N ALA A 6 -12.19 -6.40 -3.41
CA ALA A 6 -12.87 -7.41 -2.60
C ALA A 6 -14.29 -7.66 -3.13
N GLU A 7 -14.96 -6.58 -3.51
CA GLU A 7 -16.37 -6.59 -3.88
C GLU A 7 -16.63 -5.45 -4.87
N VAL A 8 -17.49 -5.73 -5.84
CA VAL A 8 -17.98 -4.76 -6.82
C VAL A 8 -19.48 -4.96 -6.91
N VAL A 9 -20.24 -3.92 -6.56
CA VAL A 9 -21.70 -3.88 -6.71
C VAL A 9 -22.00 -2.86 -7.80
N GLN A 10 -22.62 -3.30 -8.87
CA GLN A 10 -22.99 -2.44 -10.00
C GLN A 10 -24.32 -1.76 -9.74
N VAL A 11 -24.55 -0.66 -10.46
CA VAL A 11 -25.84 0.05 -10.43
C VAL A 11 -27.02 -0.92 -10.64
N GLY A 12 -28.05 -0.79 -9.80
CA GLY A 12 -29.26 -1.61 -9.83
C GLY A 12 -29.13 -2.97 -9.12
N GLN A 13 -27.97 -3.34 -8.58
CA GLN A 13 -27.82 -4.53 -7.73
C GLN A 13 -28.17 -4.23 -6.27
N GLU A 14 -28.52 -5.25 -5.51
CA GLU A 14 -28.87 -5.13 -4.09
C GLU A 14 -27.61 -4.97 -3.23
N LEU A 15 -27.65 -4.00 -2.31
CA LEU A 15 -26.62 -3.73 -1.31
C LEU A 15 -26.86 -4.59 -0.04
N PRO A 16 -25.88 -4.73 0.86
CA PRO A 16 -26.04 -5.51 2.10
C PRO A 16 -27.16 -5.03 3.04
N ASP A 17 -27.63 -3.79 2.85
CA ASP A 17 -28.76 -3.21 3.59
C ASP A 17 -30.13 -3.42 2.90
N GLY A 18 -30.17 -4.17 1.80
CA GLY A 18 -31.37 -4.46 0.99
C GLY A 18 -31.77 -3.33 0.03
N SER A 19 -31.03 -2.22 0.00
CA SER A 19 -31.29 -1.13 -0.94
C SER A 19 -30.67 -1.42 -2.32
N LEU A 20 -31.17 -0.76 -3.37
CA LEU A 20 -30.57 -0.87 -4.70
C LEU A 20 -29.44 0.14 -4.86
N ALA A 21 -28.30 -0.34 -5.37
CA ALA A 21 -27.14 0.47 -5.66
C ALA A 21 -27.47 1.57 -6.69
N GLN A 22 -27.35 2.83 -6.29
CA GLN A 22 -27.60 3.98 -7.16
C GLN A 22 -26.43 4.28 -8.11
N THR A 23 -25.26 3.73 -7.83
CA THR A 23 -24.03 3.88 -8.61
C THR A 23 -23.21 2.59 -8.49
N ASN A 24 -22.09 2.53 -9.18
CA ASN A 24 -21.13 1.45 -9.00
C ASN A 24 -20.36 1.66 -7.70
N TYR A 25 -20.44 0.70 -6.79
CA TYR A 25 -19.67 0.66 -5.56
C TYR A 25 -18.54 -0.35 -5.69
N VAL A 26 -17.35 0.05 -5.22
CA VAL A 26 -16.14 -0.77 -5.30
C VAL A 26 -15.45 -0.77 -3.94
N TRP A 27 -15.24 -1.95 -3.37
CA TRP A 27 -14.48 -2.13 -2.15
C TRP A 27 -13.10 -2.67 -2.48
N LEU A 28 -12.06 -1.94 -2.06
CA LEU A 28 -10.68 -2.39 -2.20
C LEU A 28 -10.43 -3.65 -1.36
N ALA A 29 -9.66 -4.58 -1.90
CA ALA A 29 -9.21 -5.73 -1.12
C ALA A 29 -8.44 -5.25 0.13
N PRO A 30 -8.56 -5.95 1.28
CA PRO A 30 -7.96 -5.50 2.54
C PRO A 30 -6.49 -5.13 2.45
N PHE A 31 -5.71 -5.89 1.66
CA PHE A 31 -4.30 -5.59 1.39
C PHE A 31 -4.10 -4.21 0.75
N TYR A 32 -4.84 -3.88 -0.31
CA TYR A 32 -4.74 -2.58 -0.99
C TYR A 32 -5.27 -1.45 -0.12
N LYS A 33 -6.38 -1.66 0.59
CA LYS A 33 -6.93 -0.69 1.54
C LYS A 33 -5.90 -0.34 2.64
N ARG A 34 -5.23 -1.35 3.20
CA ARG A 34 -4.19 -1.17 4.23
C ARG A 34 -3.02 -0.36 3.69
N ASN A 35 -2.50 -0.71 2.52
CA ASN A 35 -1.39 0.01 1.89
C ASN A 35 -1.74 1.46 1.52
N LEU A 36 -2.99 1.71 1.11
CA LEU A 36 -3.48 3.05 0.81
C LEU A 36 -3.50 3.92 2.08
N ILE A 37 -4.07 3.40 3.18
CA ILE A 37 -4.17 4.12 4.45
C ILE A 37 -2.79 4.36 5.08
N GLN A 38 -1.86 3.41 4.95
CA GLN A 38 -0.49 3.54 5.44
C GLN A 38 0.38 4.48 4.60
N GLY A 39 -0.13 5.00 3.48
CA GLY A 39 0.65 5.83 2.56
C GLY A 39 1.79 5.07 1.88
N ALA A 40 1.71 3.73 1.85
CA ALA A 40 2.69 2.85 1.22
C ALA A 40 2.58 2.81 -0.30
N MET A 41 1.57 3.48 -0.88
CA MET A 41 1.41 3.65 -2.31
C MET A 41 2.11 4.92 -2.80
N ARG A 42 2.72 4.84 -3.99
CA ARG A 42 3.23 6.01 -4.68
C ARG A 42 2.10 6.67 -5.45
N SER A 43 1.88 7.95 -5.17
CA SER A 43 0.93 8.77 -5.91
C SER A 43 1.61 9.29 -7.16
N VAL A 44 0.89 9.24 -8.28
CA VAL A 44 1.26 9.88 -9.54
C VAL A 44 0.29 11.00 -9.83
N ASP A 45 0.75 12.00 -10.57
CA ASP A 45 -0.13 13.05 -11.09
C ASP A 45 -0.97 12.49 -12.24
N HIS A 46 -2.21 12.12 -11.91
CA HIS A 46 -3.16 11.58 -12.87
C HIS A 46 -3.51 12.59 -13.98
N ALA A 47 -3.60 13.89 -13.65
CA ALA A 47 -3.90 14.91 -14.65
C ALA A 47 -2.75 15.02 -15.67
N PHE A 48 -1.50 14.89 -15.22
CA PHE A 48 -0.36 14.80 -16.13
C PHE A 48 -0.45 13.57 -17.04
N HIS A 49 -0.74 12.38 -16.49
CA HIS A 49 -0.90 11.16 -17.28
C HIS A 49 -1.97 11.29 -18.38
N LEU A 50 -3.10 11.94 -18.09
CA LEU A 50 -4.17 12.17 -19.06
C LEU A 50 -3.79 13.13 -20.18
N ARG A 51 -2.84 14.06 -19.95
CA ARG A 51 -2.36 15.00 -20.98
C ARG A 51 -1.44 14.36 -22.00
N LEU A 52 -0.77 13.27 -21.64
CA LEU A 52 0.12 12.53 -22.55
C LEU A 52 -0.70 11.88 -23.66
N LYS A 53 -0.27 12.06 -24.91
CA LYS A 53 -0.96 11.52 -26.10
C LYS A 53 -0.34 10.21 -26.57
N LYS A 54 0.98 10.04 -26.40
CA LYS A 54 1.66 8.84 -26.90
C LYS A 54 1.52 7.69 -25.89
N PRO A 55 1.18 6.47 -26.33
CA PRO A 55 1.11 5.29 -25.45
C PRO A 55 2.42 5.01 -24.72
N ILE A 56 3.57 5.15 -25.41
CA ILE A 56 4.89 4.95 -24.82
C ILE A 56 5.15 6.00 -23.72
N SER A 57 4.75 7.26 -23.91
CA SER A 57 4.86 8.29 -22.86
C SER A 57 4.05 7.93 -21.63
N LYS A 58 2.80 7.46 -21.83
CA LYS A 58 1.91 7.04 -20.74
C LYS A 58 2.47 5.88 -19.93
N ALA A 59 3.11 4.92 -20.60
CA ALA A 59 3.73 3.77 -19.95
C ALA A 59 5.07 4.13 -19.29
N LEU A 60 5.88 4.99 -19.93
CA LEU A 60 7.13 5.50 -19.37
C LEU A 60 6.91 6.36 -18.12
N TYR A 61 5.82 7.13 -18.06
CA TYR A 61 5.55 8.06 -16.95
C TYR A 61 5.66 7.40 -15.55
N PRO A 62 4.88 6.36 -15.20
CA PRO A 62 4.96 5.69 -13.90
C PRO A 62 6.27 4.92 -13.72
N LEU A 63 6.87 4.44 -14.82
CA LEU A 63 8.16 3.75 -14.78
C LEU A 63 9.31 4.70 -14.39
N LEU A 64 9.37 5.88 -15.02
CA LEU A 64 10.33 6.94 -14.70
C LEU A 64 10.15 7.46 -13.27
N GLU A 65 8.90 7.63 -12.83
CA GLU A 65 8.57 8.02 -11.45
C GLU A 65 9.19 7.05 -10.44
N THR A 66 9.05 5.74 -10.69
CA THR A 66 9.61 4.67 -9.85
C THR A 66 11.14 4.61 -9.95
N GLY A 67 11.66 4.69 -11.17
CA GLY A 67 13.10 4.66 -11.44
C GLY A 67 13.86 5.78 -10.75
N TRP A 68 13.42 7.04 -10.93
CA TRP A 68 14.09 8.18 -10.30
C TRP A 68 14.04 8.13 -8.79
N PHE A 69 12.93 7.71 -8.20
CA PHE A 69 12.85 7.54 -6.75
C PHE A 69 13.82 6.49 -6.22
N ALA A 70 13.91 5.33 -6.89
CA ALA A 70 14.86 4.28 -6.53
C ALA A 70 16.32 4.76 -6.69
N SER A 71 16.58 5.68 -7.62
CA SER A 71 17.88 6.33 -7.82
C SER A 71 18.10 7.59 -6.98
N GLY A 72 17.31 7.84 -5.94
CA GLY A 72 17.50 9.01 -5.06
C GLY A 72 17.23 10.34 -5.77
N GLN A 73 16.30 10.36 -6.73
CA GLN A 73 15.91 11.49 -7.57
C GLN A 73 17.02 12.00 -8.50
N THR A 74 17.94 11.10 -8.89
CA THR A 74 19.03 11.37 -9.83
C THR A 74 18.81 10.68 -11.17
N VAL A 75 19.86 10.56 -12.01
CA VAL A 75 19.79 9.90 -13.32
C VAL A 75 19.41 8.44 -13.14
N TRP A 76 18.34 8.01 -13.80
CA TRP A 76 17.94 6.61 -13.84
C TRP A 76 18.42 5.96 -15.13
N LYS A 77 19.05 4.79 -15.02
CA LYS A 77 19.59 4.03 -16.15
C LYS A 77 18.82 2.73 -16.33
N LYS A 78 18.51 2.37 -17.57
CA LYS A 78 17.88 1.09 -17.90
C LYS A 78 18.39 0.55 -19.24
N ARG A 79 18.58 -0.76 -19.34
CA ARG A 79 18.88 -1.45 -20.59
C ARG A 79 17.69 -1.34 -21.56
N TYR A 80 17.97 -1.14 -22.84
CA TYR A 80 16.95 -0.98 -23.87
C TYR A 80 16.15 -2.28 -24.06
N SER A 81 16.81 -3.43 -24.08
CA SER A 81 16.15 -4.75 -24.09
C SER A 81 15.09 -4.90 -22.97
N SER A 82 15.49 -4.63 -21.73
CA SER A 82 14.60 -4.71 -20.56
C SER A 82 13.49 -3.65 -20.59
N LEU A 83 13.73 -2.49 -21.19
CA LEU A 83 12.70 -1.48 -21.39
C LEU A 83 11.66 -1.95 -22.41
N CYS A 84 12.10 -2.55 -23.51
CA CYS A 84 11.22 -3.10 -24.52
C CYS A 84 10.36 -4.23 -23.98
N GLU A 85 10.91 -5.10 -23.14
CA GLU A 85 10.13 -6.15 -22.47
C GLU A 85 9.04 -5.56 -21.57
N GLU A 86 9.39 -4.59 -20.72
CA GLU A 86 8.45 -3.97 -19.78
C GLU A 86 7.36 -3.16 -20.50
N LEU A 87 7.69 -2.53 -21.62
CA LEU A 87 6.78 -1.72 -22.42
C LEU A 87 6.12 -2.50 -23.58
N LEU A 88 6.42 -3.79 -23.72
CA LEU A 88 5.96 -4.65 -24.81
C LEU A 88 6.27 -4.08 -26.21
N LEU A 89 7.49 -3.56 -26.39
CA LEU A 89 7.99 -2.98 -27.64
C LEU A 89 8.88 -3.97 -28.39
N SER A 90 8.92 -3.81 -29.72
CA SER A 90 9.89 -4.51 -30.55
C SER A 90 11.30 -4.00 -30.30
N GLN A 91 12.25 -4.92 -30.12
CA GLN A 91 13.66 -4.59 -29.92
C GLN A 91 14.36 -4.34 -31.28
N HIS A 92 15.10 -3.24 -31.38
CA HIS A 92 15.95 -2.91 -32.51
C HIS A 92 17.44 -2.96 -32.15
N LYS A 93 18.29 -3.35 -33.12
CA LYS A 93 19.75 -3.46 -32.92
C LYS A 93 20.52 -2.17 -33.25
N SER A 94 19.94 -1.28 -34.05
CA SER A 94 20.62 -0.06 -34.49
C SER A 94 20.20 1.16 -33.66
N PRO A 95 21.14 2.06 -33.30
CA PRO A 95 20.83 3.23 -32.47
C PRO A 95 19.80 4.17 -33.09
N SER A 96 19.84 4.30 -34.42
CA SER A 96 18.93 5.16 -35.18
C SER A 96 17.48 4.66 -35.11
N GLU A 97 17.27 3.34 -35.19
CA GLU A 97 15.95 2.73 -35.06
C GLU A 97 15.41 2.85 -33.64
N ILE A 98 16.25 2.61 -32.64
CA ILE A 98 15.91 2.81 -31.22
C ILE A 98 15.48 4.25 -30.99
N THR A 99 16.27 5.20 -31.48
CA THR A 99 15.98 6.63 -31.38
C THR A 99 14.68 6.98 -32.11
N ARG A 100 14.46 6.45 -33.30
CA ARG A 100 13.23 6.67 -34.08
C ARG A 100 11.99 6.14 -33.34
N GLN A 101 12.09 4.99 -32.69
CA GLN A 101 11.00 4.37 -31.93
C GLN A 101 10.66 5.17 -30.66
N LEU A 102 11.67 5.59 -29.89
CA LEU A 102 11.47 6.18 -28.56
C LEU A 102 11.35 7.71 -28.58
N SER A 103 12.01 8.40 -29.50
CA SER A 103 12.09 9.87 -29.51
C SER A 103 10.72 10.57 -29.53
N PRO A 104 9.65 10.10 -30.22
CA PRO A 104 8.38 10.80 -30.18
C PRO A 104 7.78 10.88 -28.77
N ALA A 105 7.96 9.83 -27.97
CA ALA A 105 7.46 9.77 -26.59
C ALA A 105 8.37 10.52 -25.62
N LEU A 106 9.69 10.37 -25.78
CA LEU A 106 10.67 11.07 -24.93
C LEU A 106 10.64 12.58 -25.16
N ASN A 107 10.42 13.03 -26.40
CA ASN A 107 10.23 14.44 -26.71
C ASN A 107 8.93 14.97 -26.10
N GLU A 108 7.82 14.24 -26.17
CA GLU A 108 6.58 14.64 -25.50
C GLU A 108 6.78 14.84 -23.98
N LEU A 109 7.45 13.89 -23.31
CA LEU A 109 7.76 14.01 -21.88
C LEU A 109 8.71 15.18 -21.58
N LYS A 110 9.61 15.51 -22.52
CA LYS A 110 10.52 16.64 -22.43
C LYS A 110 9.81 17.98 -22.62
N ASP A 111 8.95 18.08 -23.62
CA ASP A 111 8.16 19.28 -23.92
C ASP A 111 7.21 19.64 -22.78
N GLN A 112 6.70 18.62 -22.08
CA GLN A 112 5.90 18.79 -20.86
C GLN A 112 6.74 19.04 -19.59
N GLY A 113 8.07 19.16 -19.71
CA GLY A 113 8.99 19.48 -18.62
C GLY A 113 9.22 18.36 -17.60
N TYR A 114 8.71 17.15 -17.84
CA TYR A 114 8.86 16.00 -16.95
C TYR A 114 10.20 15.30 -17.11
N LEU A 115 10.68 15.21 -18.35
CA LEU A 115 12.01 14.73 -18.70
C LEU A 115 12.91 15.93 -19.04
N LYS A 116 14.08 16.07 -18.42
CA LYS A 116 15.03 17.12 -18.81
C LYS A 116 15.74 16.77 -20.12
N SER A 117 16.25 15.55 -20.16
CA SER A 117 16.99 14.99 -21.28
C SER A 117 17.04 13.47 -21.15
N TRP A 118 17.44 12.83 -22.24
CA TRP A 118 17.77 11.42 -22.26
C TRP A 118 19.01 11.19 -23.11
N GLN A 119 19.68 10.07 -22.90
CA GLN A 119 20.84 9.67 -23.68
C GLN A 119 20.81 8.17 -23.94
N LEU A 120 21.32 7.76 -25.09
CA LEU A 120 21.51 6.37 -25.49
C LEU A 120 23.00 6.12 -25.64
N HIS A 121 23.50 5.11 -24.93
CA HIS A 121 24.89 4.69 -24.99
C HIS A 121 24.97 3.18 -25.20
N PRO A 122 25.98 2.64 -25.91
CA PRO A 122 26.18 1.20 -25.96
C PRO A 122 26.45 0.65 -24.54
N SER A 123 25.97 -0.56 -24.27
CA SER A 123 26.29 -1.27 -23.04
C SER A 123 27.78 -1.63 -22.97
N ALA A 124 28.27 -1.93 -21.77
CA ALA A 124 29.67 -2.32 -21.57
C ALA A 124 30.07 -3.59 -22.35
N ASP A 125 29.11 -4.50 -22.55
CA ASP A 125 29.26 -5.73 -23.34
C ASP A 125 29.03 -5.51 -24.85
N GLN A 126 28.62 -4.31 -25.28
CA GLN A 126 28.27 -3.92 -26.65
C GLN A 126 27.16 -4.77 -27.30
N GLN A 127 26.42 -5.57 -26.52
CA GLN A 127 25.31 -6.40 -27.01
C GLN A 127 23.96 -5.68 -26.95
N ASP A 128 23.89 -4.52 -26.29
CA ASP A 128 22.67 -3.78 -26.02
C ASP A 128 22.96 -2.27 -25.91
N TYR A 129 21.94 -1.50 -25.57
CA TYR A 129 22.06 -0.08 -25.25
C TYR A 129 21.52 0.22 -23.86
N VAL A 130 22.08 1.26 -23.24
CA VAL A 130 21.62 1.79 -21.96
C VAL A 130 21.05 3.17 -22.19
N LEU A 131 19.79 3.34 -21.77
CA LEU A 131 19.11 4.62 -21.71
C LEU A 131 19.36 5.28 -20.36
N SER A 132 19.77 6.54 -20.37
CA SER A 132 19.92 7.38 -19.18
C SER A 132 18.86 8.48 -19.22
N PHE A 133 18.00 8.53 -18.20
CA PHE A 133 16.88 9.48 -18.10
C PHE A 133 17.15 10.51 -17.01
N PHE A 134 17.09 11.79 -17.37
CA PHE A 134 17.35 12.90 -16.46
C PHE A 134 16.03 13.54 -16.02
N PRO A 135 15.74 13.64 -14.71
CA PRO A 135 14.48 14.21 -14.24
C PRO A 135 14.36 15.68 -14.62
N GLY A 136 13.17 16.07 -15.09
CA GLY A 136 12.79 17.44 -15.40
C GLY A 136 12.30 18.22 -14.19
N ALA A 137 12.18 19.54 -14.33
CA ALA A 137 11.73 20.41 -13.24
C ALA A 137 10.32 20.07 -12.75
N TYR A 138 9.43 19.61 -13.66
CA TYR A 138 8.06 19.21 -13.31
C TYR A 138 8.03 18.01 -12.36
N TYR A 139 8.94 17.04 -12.53
CA TYR A 139 9.03 15.89 -11.61
C TYR A 139 9.29 16.37 -10.17
N PHE A 140 10.26 17.27 -9.98
CA PHE A 140 10.60 17.79 -8.65
C PHE A 140 9.49 18.63 -8.04
N SER A 141 8.75 19.43 -8.83
CA SER A 141 7.61 20.18 -8.31
C SER A 141 6.52 19.25 -7.80
N VAL A 142 6.20 18.18 -8.54
CA VAL A 142 5.23 17.16 -8.12
C VAL A 142 5.71 16.45 -6.85
N GLN A 143 6.97 16.01 -6.77
CA GLN A 143 7.49 15.37 -5.54
C GLN A 143 7.40 16.28 -4.32
N LYS A 144 7.66 17.58 -4.48
CA LYS A 144 7.54 18.59 -3.41
C LYS A 144 6.09 18.77 -2.97
N GLU A 145 5.13 18.76 -3.89
CA GLU A 145 3.71 18.84 -3.55
C GLU A 145 3.23 17.58 -2.84
N LEU A 146 3.63 16.40 -3.33
CA LEU A 146 3.28 15.11 -2.72
C LEU A 146 3.87 14.97 -1.31
N SER A 147 5.11 15.41 -1.09
CA SER A 147 5.72 15.38 0.25
C SER A 147 4.98 16.30 1.21
N LYS A 148 4.62 17.53 0.80
CA LYS A 148 3.78 18.43 1.59
C LYS A 148 2.43 17.81 1.96
N LYS A 149 1.73 17.23 0.98
CA LYS A 149 0.44 16.55 1.20
C LYS A 149 0.58 15.39 2.18
N ARG A 150 1.66 14.60 2.09
CA ARG A 150 1.95 13.51 3.02
C ARG A 150 2.20 14.01 4.44
N GLU A 151 2.99 15.06 4.61
CA GLU A 151 3.24 15.65 5.93
C GLU A 151 1.96 16.24 6.53
N GLN A 152 1.15 16.94 5.73
CA GLN A 152 -0.16 17.43 6.17
C GLN A 152 -1.10 16.27 6.56
N ALA A 153 -1.15 15.19 5.77
CA ALA A 153 -1.94 14.01 6.08
C ALA A 153 -1.46 13.33 7.37
N LYS A 154 -0.15 13.24 7.62
CA LYS A 154 0.40 12.72 8.88
C LYS A 154 0.01 13.59 10.08
N LEU A 155 0.05 14.92 9.94
CA LEU A 155 -0.37 15.85 11.00
C LEU A 155 -1.86 15.69 11.32
N LEU A 156 -2.71 15.57 10.30
CA LEU A 156 -4.14 15.31 10.46
C LEU A 156 -4.43 13.92 11.05
N ALA A 157 -3.66 12.90 10.64
CA ALA A 157 -3.80 11.52 11.11
C ALA A 157 -3.31 11.32 12.55
N LYS A 158 -2.34 12.12 13.03
CA LYS A 158 -1.88 12.08 14.43
C LYS A 158 -3.00 12.32 15.45
N GLY A 159 -4.13 12.89 15.04
CA GLY A 159 -5.34 13.01 15.86
C GLY A 159 -6.36 11.87 15.76
N LYS A 160 -6.23 10.95 14.78
CA LYS A 160 -7.24 9.92 14.43
C LYS A 160 -6.65 8.64 13.81
N SER A 161 -5.50 8.13 14.25
CA SER A 161 -5.01 6.85 13.73
C SER A 161 -5.89 5.69 14.21
N GLU A 162 -6.84 5.27 13.38
CA GLU A 162 -7.35 3.90 13.39
C GLU A 162 -6.21 2.98 12.93
N VAL A 163 -5.47 2.41 13.89
CA VAL A 163 -4.48 1.38 13.61
C VAL A 163 -5.23 0.15 13.07
N ILE A 164 -4.95 -0.24 11.83
CA ILE A 164 -5.55 -1.43 11.21
C ILE A 164 -4.81 -2.66 11.72
N LEU A 165 -5.54 -3.64 12.24
CA LEU A 165 -4.97 -4.91 12.70
C LEU A 165 -4.37 -5.70 11.52
N THR A 166 -3.26 -6.41 11.78
CA THR A 166 -2.72 -7.43 10.86
C THR A 166 -3.67 -8.63 10.75
N ASP A 167 -3.50 -9.50 9.76
CA ASP A 167 -4.41 -10.64 9.55
C ASP A 167 -4.38 -11.61 10.74
N LYS A 168 -3.20 -11.82 11.34
CA LYS A 168 -3.05 -12.58 12.60
C LYS A 168 -3.79 -11.91 13.77
N GLN A 169 -3.79 -10.58 13.82
CA GLN A 169 -4.49 -9.82 14.86
C GLN A 169 -6.01 -9.77 14.63
N GLU A 170 -6.49 -9.77 13.39
CA GLU A 170 -7.92 -9.92 13.09
C GLU A 170 -8.41 -11.34 13.43
N LEU A 171 -7.62 -12.38 13.15
CA LEU A 171 -7.94 -13.74 13.59
C LEU A 171 -8.03 -13.82 15.13
N LEU A 172 -7.02 -13.26 15.81
CA LEU A 172 -7.01 -13.19 17.27
C LEU A 172 -8.20 -12.38 17.82
N LEU A 173 -8.63 -11.33 17.12
CA LEU A 173 -9.83 -10.58 17.48
C LEU A 173 -11.09 -11.44 17.35
N SER A 174 -11.20 -12.25 16.29
CA SER A 174 -12.28 -13.22 16.14
C SER A 174 -12.29 -14.21 17.31
N ASP A 175 -11.14 -14.80 17.62
CA ASP A 175 -11.03 -15.78 18.71
C ASP A 175 -11.47 -15.21 20.06
N ILE A 176 -11.12 -13.95 20.35
CA ILE A 176 -11.55 -13.25 21.57
C ILE A 176 -13.06 -13.03 21.57
N LEU A 177 -13.63 -12.57 20.46
CA LEU A 177 -15.06 -12.32 20.33
C LEU A 177 -15.87 -13.60 20.46
N ASP A 178 -15.41 -14.68 19.85
CA ASP A 178 -16.06 -15.99 19.88
C ASP A 178 -16.01 -16.59 21.29
N LEU A 179 -14.88 -16.46 22.00
CA LEU A 179 -14.77 -16.92 23.38
C LEU A 179 -15.61 -16.08 24.35
N CYS A 180 -15.59 -14.76 24.19
CA CYS A 180 -16.26 -13.84 25.12
C CYS A 180 -17.76 -13.69 24.82
N GLN A 181 -18.22 -14.09 23.63
CA GLN A 181 -19.59 -13.91 23.15
C GLN A 181 -20.08 -12.45 23.29
N ASP A 182 -19.17 -11.49 23.09
CA ASP A 182 -19.40 -10.06 23.31
C ASP A 182 -19.01 -9.22 22.07
N PRO A 183 -19.85 -9.24 21.01
CA PRO A 183 -19.60 -8.47 19.79
C PRO A 183 -19.61 -6.95 20.01
N LYS A 184 -20.32 -6.47 21.05
CA LYS A 184 -20.43 -5.03 21.37
C LYS A 184 -19.12 -4.46 21.87
N SER A 185 -18.27 -5.29 22.49
CA SER A 185 -16.95 -4.90 23.00
C SER A 185 -15.81 -4.99 21.97
N ARG A 186 -16.11 -5.21 20.67
CA ARG A 186 -15.11 -5.33 19.59
C ARG A 186 -14.07 -4.21 19.59
N ALA A 187 -14.49 -2.95 19.76
CA ALA A 187 -13.56 -1.81 19.79
C ALA A 187 -12.60 -1.88 20.98
N GLY A 188 -13.07 -2.36 22.14
CA GLY A 188 -12.26 -2.57 23.33
C GLY A 188 -11.20 -3.66 23.11
N TYR A 189 -11.59 -4.81 22.55
CA TYR A 189 -10.66 -5.90 22.25
C TYR A 189 -9.65 -5.53 21.16
N ARG A 190 -10.06 -4.78 20.14
CA ARG A 190 -9.13 -4.23 19.14
C ARG A 190 -8.05 -3.39 19.82
N LYS A 191 -8.41 -2.53 20.78
CA LYS A 191 -7.45 -1.71 21.53
C LYS A 191 -6.49 -2.57 22.36
N VAL A 192 -6.98 -3.66 22.95
CA VAL A 192 -6.14 -4.62 23.69
C VAL A 192 -5.09 -5.25 22.77
N ILE A 193 -5.48 -5.78 21.61
CA ILE A 193 -4.56 -6.41 20.65
C ILE A 193 -3.49 -5.43 20.14
N GLN A 194 -3.80 -4.13 20.09
CA GLN A 194 -2.86 -3.07 19.72
C GLN A 194 -1.94 -2.65 20.86
N THR A 195 -2.41 -2.76 22.11
CA THR A 195 -1.69 -2.27 23.29
C THR A 195 -0.74 -3.32 23.87
N TYR A 196 -1.11 -4.60 23.78
CA TYR A 196 -0.38 -5.69 24.43
C TYR A 196 0.35 -6.56 23.41
N PRO A 197 1.56 -7.06 23.73
CA PRO A 197 2.22 -8.10 22.95
C PRO A 197 1.30 -9.30 22.67
N GLN A 198 1.33 -9.83 21.45
CA GLN A 198 0.46 -10.94 21.04
C GLN A 198 0.57 -12.16 21.97
N SER A 199 1.78 -12.48 22.45
CA SER A 199 2.01 -13.59 23.39
C SER A 199 1.18 -13.46 24.68
N LEU A 200 1.08 -12.25 25.25
CA LEU A 200 0.27 -11.99 26.44
C LEU A 200 -1.23 -12.12 26.16
N VAL A 201 -1.66 -11.68 24.96
CA VAL A 201 -3.06 -11.80 24.56
C VAL A 201 -3.46 -13.27 24.37
N TYR A 202 -2.61 -14.08 23.73
CA TYR A 202 -2.82 -15.53 23.60
C TYR A 202 -2.84 -16.23 24.95
N MET A 203 -1.93 -15.87 25.87
CA MET A 203 -1.87 -16.45 27.21
C MET A 203 -3.16 -16.15 27.98
N ALA A 204 -3.64 -14.91 27.93
CA ALA A 204 -4.90 -14.55 28.57
C ALA A 204 -6.11 -15.24 27.94
N LEU A 205 -6.12 -15.42 26.62
CA LEU A 205 -7.17 -16.16 25.92
C LEU A 205 -7.21 -17.62 26.40
N SER A 206 -6.03 -18.26 26.50
CA SER A 206 -5.91 -19.64 27.00
C SER A 206 -6.41 -19.77 28.44
N GLU A 207 -5.95 -18.92 29.35
CA GLU A 207 -6.41 -18.92 30.75
C GLU A 207 -7.92 -18.69 30.86
N THR A 208 -8.47 -17.80 30.04
CA THR A 208 -9.91 -17.53 30.01
C THR A 208 -10.70 -18.74 29.49
N LYS A 209 -10.20 -19.41 28.46
CA LYS A 209 -10.81 -20.62 27.91
C LYS A 209 -10.82 -21.76 28.94
N ASP A 210 -9.72 -21.96 29.65
CA ASP A 210 -9.63 -22.96 30.71
C ASP A 210 -10.59 -22.63 31.86
N ALA A 211 -10.61 -21.37 32.32
CA ALA A 211 -11.53 -20.95 33.37
C ALA A 211 -13.01 -21.08 32.99
N TYR A 212 -13.34 -20.83 31.72
CA TYR A 212 -14.68 -21.01 31.17
C TYR A 212 -15.09 -22.48 31.19
N LEU A 213 -14.24 -23.38 30.65
CA LEU A 213 -14.48 -24.82 30.63
C LEU A 213 -14.59 -25.43 32.04
N MET A 214 -13.84 -24.89 33.00
CA MET A 214 -13.87 -25.33 34.40
C MET A 214 -15.00 -24.68 35.21
N GLY A 215 -15.86 -23.85 34.61
CA GLY A 215 -16.97 -23.18 35.30
C GLY A 215 -16.53 -22.19 36.38
N ARG A 216 -15.29 -21.67 36.31
CA ARG A 216 -14.72 -20.77 37.33
C ARG A 216 -15.10 -19.30 37.12
N ILE A 217 -15.68 -18.98 35.97
CA ILE A 217 -16.08 -17.61 35.61
C ILE A 217 -17.46 -17.31 36.22
N LYS A 218 -17.48 -16.45 37.24
CA LYS A 218 -18.70 -16.13 38.00
C LYS A 218 -19.56 -15.00 37.42
N LYS A 219 -19.03 -14.22 36.47
CA LYS A 219 -19.68 -13.00 35.95
C LYS A 219 -19.77 -12.99 34.42
N ASN A 220 -18.77 -12.42 33.77
CA ASN A 220 -18.71 -12.28 32.31
C ASN A 220 -17.31 -12.70 31.84
N THR A 221 -17.25 -13.60 30.87
CA THR A 221 -16.03 -14.07 30.21
C THR A 221 -15.18 -12.91 29.68
N GLY A 222 -15.80 -11.89 29.10
CA GLY A 222 -15.11 -10.69 28.62
C GLY A 222 -14.42 -9.90 29.72
N ALA A 223 -15.06 -9.76 30.89
CA ALA A 223 -14.46 -9.07 32.04
C ALA A 223 -13.29 -9.89 32.63
N TYR A 224 -13.44 -11.22 32.68
CA TYR A 224 -12.39 -12.13 33.13
C TYR A 224 -11.15 -12.05 32.23
N PHE A 225 -11.34 -12.04 30.91
CA PHE A 225 -10.26 -11.88 29.93
C PHE A 225 -9.49 -10.57 30.15
N MET A 226 -10.21 -9.45 30.30
CA MET A 226 -9.59 -8.13 30.51
C MET A 226 -8.80 -8.05 31.82
N ASP A 227 -9.29 -8.70 32.88
CA ASP A 227 -8.60 -8.78 34.17
C ASP A 227 -7.33 -9.64 34.07
N THR A 228 -7.43 -10.80 33.43
CA THR A 228 -6.31 -11.70 33.20
C THR A 228 -5.18 -11.03 32.42
N ILE A 229 -5.49 -10.27 31.36
CA ILE A 229 -4.47 -9.51 30.62
C ILE A 229 -3.74 -8.49 31.52
N LYS A 230 -4.47 -7.79 32.39
CA LYS A 230 -3.87 -6.83 33.32
C LYS A 230 -2.96 -7.53 34.33
N ARG A 231 -3.40 -8.66 34.88
CA ARG A 231 -2.60 -9.49 35.82
C ARG A 231 -1.31 -9.98 35.16
N LEU A 232 -1.40 -10.54 33.96
CA LEU A 232 -0.25 -11.05 33.22
C LEU A 232 0.75 -9.94 32.85
N LYS A 233 0.26 -8.75 32.47
CA LYS A 233 1.13 -7.58 32.25
C LYS A 233 1.91 -7.22 33.51
N HIS A 234 1.24 -7.14 34.67
CA HIS A 234 1.90 -6.80 35.92
C HIS A 234 2.97 -7.84 36.30
N TYR A 235 2.65 -9.12 36.15
CA TYR A 235 3.61 -10.21 36.40
C TYR A 235 4.84 -10.11 35.49
N HIS A 236 4.62 -9.89 34.18
CA HIS A 236 5.71 -9.77 33.21
C HIS A 236 6.60 -8.53 33.46
N GLN A 237 6.06 -7.45 34.03
CA GLN A 237 6.83 -6.25 34.39
C GLN A 237 7.68 -6.44 35.66
N GLN A 238 7.28 -7.32 36.57
CA GLN A 238 8.00 -7.57 37.82
C GLN A 238 9.18 -8.55 37.66
N HIS A 239 9.15 -9.38 36.62
CA HIS A 239 10.14 -10.45 36.39
C HIS A 239 11.07 -10.20 35.20
N GLN A 240 11.06 -8.98 34.63
CA GLN A 240 11.96 -8.54 33.56
C GLN A 240 12.92 -7.41 33.97
N ASN A 241 12.98 -7.09 35.27
CA ASN A 241 14.00 -6.21 35.85
C ASN A 241 15.02 -7.03 36.65
#